data_AF-A0A4W4GRV4-F1
#
_entry.id   AF-A0A4W4GRV4-F1
#
_cell.length_a   1.000
_cell.length_b   1.000
_cell.length_c   1.000
_cell.angle_alpha   90.00
_cell.angle_beta   90.00
_cell.angle_gamma   90.00
#
_symmetry.space_group_name_H-M   'P 1'
#
loop_
_entity.id
_entity.type
_entity.pdbx_description
1 polymer ?
#
loop_
_entity_poly.entity_id
_entity_poly.type
_entity_poly.pdbx_seq_one_letter_code
_entity_poly.pdbx_strand_id
1 'polypeptide(L)'
;MSISLTFLLGLCGLHWPNTLIDCLLTSSFPSLSMTLVAVKPDGVQRRLVGQIIKRFEQRGFRLVGLKMVQVSEELLDQHYVSLHKKPFYPSLLRYMTSGPVVAMVWEGHNVVKSTRMLVGDTNSAEAMPGTLRGDFSIHVSRNVVHASDSTEVAQKEISLWFQCSELIDWECCDHGNIYHP
;
A
#
# COMPACT_ATOMS: atom_id res chain seq x y z
N MET A 1 47.82 2.61 -43.81
CA MET A 1 47.49 3.45 -42.64
C MET A 1 46.15 2.95 -42.12
N SER A 2 46.19 2.24 -40.99
CA SER A 2 45.07 1.51 -40.40
C SER A 2 44.26 2.43 -39.51
N ILE A 3 42.94 2.46 -39.68
CA ILE A 3 42.00 3.05 -38.72
C ILE A 3 41.12 1.89 -38.27
N SER A 4 41.38 1.38 -37.06
CA SER A 4 40.49 0.47 -36.35
C SER A 4 39.92 1.24 -35.17
N LEU A 5 38.64 1.60 -35.27
CA LEU A 5 37.87 2.28 -34.25
C LEU A 5 37.16 1.20 -33.41
N THR A 6 37.86 0.65 -32.43
CA THR A 6 37.26 -0.28 -31.46
C THR A 6 36.51 0.55 -30.42
N PHE A 7 35.21 0.75 -30.64
CA PHE A 7 34.29 1.29 -29.65
C PHE A 7 34.19 0.30 -28.48
N LEU A 8 34.66 0.73 -27.30
CA LEU A 8 34.14 0.27 -26.03
C LEU A 8 32.62 0.50 -26.03
N LEU A 9 31.83 -0.52 -25.69
CA LEU A 9 30.56 -0.42 -24.96
C LEU A 9 30.08 -1.85 -24.65
N GLY A 10 30.78 -2.48 -23.71
CA GLY A 10 30.37 -3.73 -23.07
C GLY A 10 30.03 -3.46 -21.61
N LEU A 11 28.96 -2.71 -21.35
CA LEU A 11 28.32 -2.60 -20.03
C LEU A 11 26.81 -2.44 -20.28
N CYS A 12 26.13 -3.58 -20.39
CA CYS A 12 24.69 -3.65 -20.18
C CYS A 12 24.48 -3.38 -18.69
N GLY A 13 24.41 -2.10 -18.33
CA GLY A 13 24.16 -1.65 -16.97
C GLY A 13 22.75 -2.05 -16.58
N LEU A 14 22.63 -3.03 -15.68
CA LEU A 14 21.46 -3.19 -14.83
C LEU A 14 21.32 -1.89 -14.02
N HIS A 15 20.59 -0.94 -14.57
CA HIS A 15 20.20 0.27 -13.84
C HIS A 15 19.07 -0.14 -12.91
N TRP A 16 19.44 -0.53 -11.69
CA TRP A 16 18.45 -0.80 -10.65
C TRP A 16 17.71 0.51 -10.35
N PRO A 17 16.37 0.51 -10.32
CA PRO A 17 15.60 1.71 -10.00
C PRO A 17 15.95 2.19 -8.58
N ASN A 18 16.54 3.37 -8.48
CA ASN A 18 16.96 3.98 -7.20
C ASN A 18 15.87 4.86 -6.58
N THR A 19 14.78 5.10 -7.29
CA THR A 19 13.63 5.87 -6.82
C THR A 19 12.32 5.11 -7.06
N LEU A 20 11.30 5.43 -6.27
CA LEU A 20 9.97 4.80 -6.44
C LEU A 20 9.28 5.19 -7.74
N ILE A 21 9.66 6.32 -8.33
CA ILE A 21 9.25 6.71 -9.67
C ILE A 21 9.84 5.73 -10.68
N ASP A 22 11.10 5.35 -10.54
CA ASP A 22 11.73 4.37 -11.44
C ASP A 22 11.09 2.97 -11.28
N CYS A 23 10.72 2.56 -10.05
CA CYS A 23 9.94 1.33 -9.83
C CYS A 23 8.52 1.38 -10.42
N LEU A 24 7.87 2.55 -10.38
CA LEU A 24 6.55 2.76 -10.99
C LEU A 24 6.63 2.70 -12.52
N LEU A 25 7.75 3.17 -13.10
CA LEU A 25 7.98 3.18 -14.54
C LEU A 25 8.44 1.83 -15.11
N THR A 26 8.91 0.89 -14.28
CA THR A 26 9.23 -0.48 -14.70
C THR A 26 8.03 -1.42 -14.67
N SER A 27 6.85 -0.96 -14.22
CA SER A 27 5.65 -1.80 -14.22
C SER A 27 5.30 -2.24 -15.64
N SER A 28 5.08 -3.54 -15.80
CA SER A 28 4.62 -4.15 -17.05
C SER A 28 3.24 -3.64 -17.51
N PHE A 29 2.54 -2.85 -16.68
CA PHE A 29 1.18 -2.34 -16.94
C PHE A 29 1.04 -0.83 -16.63
N PRO A 30 1.34 0.06 -17.58
CA PRO A 30 1.42 1.51 -17.35
C PRO A 30 0.08 2.20 -16.99
N SER A 31 -1.05 1.49 -17.02
CA SER A 31 -2.37 2.00 -16.64
C SER A 31 -2.81 1.65 -15.21
N LEU A 32 -2.03 0.83 -14.49
CA LEU A 32 -2.34 0.44 -13.11
C LEU A 32 -1.76 1.44 -12.12
N SER A 33 -2.47 1.68 -11.03
CA SER A 33 -2.00 2.49 -9.90
C SER A 33 -1.81 1.63 -8.66
N MET A 34 -1.07 2.16 -7.67
CA MET A 34 -0.84 1.50 -6.39
C MET A 34 -1.49 2.26 -5.23
N THR A 35 -1.78 1.57 -4.14
CA THR A 35 -2.26 2.15 -2.88
C THR A 35 -1.63 1.48 -1.67
N LEU A 36 -1.40 2.24 -0.60
CA LEU A 36 -1.01 1.68 0.69
C LEU A 36 -2.27 1.26 1.47
N VAL A 37 -2.24 0.05 1.99
CA VAL A 37 -3.21 -0.47 2.97
C VAL A 37 -2.45 -0.96 4.18
N ALA A 38 -2.90 -0.61 5.39
CA ALA A 38 -2.28 -1.09 6.61
C ALA A 38 -3.30 -1.67 7.58
N VAL A 39 -3.13 -2.94 7.97
CA VAL A 39 -3.89 -3.55 9.08
C VAL A 39 -3.32 -3.03 10.39
N LYS A 40 -4.14 -2.30 11.13
CA LYS A 40 -3.77 -1.65 12.38
C LYS A 40 -3.60 -2.66 13.53
N PRO A 41 -3.02 -2.27 14.68
CA PRO A 41 -2.71 -3.22 15.75
C PRO A 41 -3.89 -4.04 16.27
N ASP A 42 -5.08 -3.45 16.35
CA ASP A 42 -6.32 -4.15 16.71
C ASP A 42 -6.75 -5.18 15.65
N GLY A 43 -6.57 -4.88 14.37
CA GLY A 43 -6.81 -5.83 13.28
C GLY A 43 -5.89 -7.05 13.35
N VAL A 44 -4.61 -6.82 13.67
CA VAL A 44 -3.62 -7.90 13.87
C VAL A 44 -3.95 -8.72 15.12
N GLN A 45 -4.17 -8.07 16.27
CA GLN A 45 -4.51 -8.74 17.53
C GLN A 45 -5.77 -9.60 17.43
N ARG A 46 -6.73 -9.18 16.60
CA ARG A 46 -7.98 -9.91 16.34
C ARG A 46 -7.86 -10.95 15.23
N ARG A 47 -6.65 -11.21 14.72
CA ARG A 47 -6.36 -12.22 13.69
C ARG A 47 -7.10 -11.99 12.37
N LEU A 48 -7.30 -10.71 12.00
CA LEU A 48 -8.05 -10.32 10.80
C LEU A 48 -7.19 -10.15 9.54
N VAL A 49 -5.86 -10.30 9.64
CA VAL A 49 -4.92 -10.09 8.52
C VAL A 49 -5.32 -10.90 7.29
N GLY A 50 -5.54 -12.21 7.44
CA GLY A 50 -5.95 -13.07 6.33
C GLY A 50 -7.32 -12.73 5.75
N GLN A 51 -8.28 -12.31 6.59
CA GLN A 51 -9.60 -11.88 6.13
C GLN A 51 -9.53 -10.59 5.31
N ILE A 52 -8.67 -9.65 5.72
CA ILE A 52 -8.45 -8.40 5.00
C ILE A 52 -7.77 -8.69 3.66
N ILE A 53 -6.63 -9.40 3.65
CA ILE A 53 -5.90 -9.76 2.42
C ILE A 53 -6.84 -10.45 1.42
N LYS A 54 -7.61 -11.44 1.88
CA LYS A 54 -8.57 -12.17 1.05
C LYS A 54 -9.55 -11.26 0.31
N ARG A 55 -10.01 -10.16 0.92
CA ARG A 55 -10.96 -9.23 0.28
C ARG A 55 -10.32 -8.46 -0.89
N PHE A 56 -9.02 -8.17 -0.80
CA PHE A 56 -8.27 -7.53 -1.89
C PHE A 56 -7.92 -8.54 -2.99
N GLU A 57 -7.48 -9.75 -2.62
CA GLU A 57 -7.20 -10.82 -3.59
C GLU A 57 -8.45 -11.20 -4.40
N GLN A 58 -9.60 -11.41 -3.73
CA GLN A 58 -10.87 -11.73 -4.39
C GLN A 58 -11.39 -10.60 -5.29
N ARG A 59 -10.91 -9.37 -5.09
CA ARG A 59 -11.23 -8.24 -5.96
C ARG A 59 -10.43 -8.27 -7.27
N GLY A 60 -9.34 -9.03 -7.32
CA GLY A 60 -8.42 -9.08 -8.46
C GLY A 60 -7.27 -8.06 -8.37
N PHE A 61 -7.01 -7.50 -7.18
CA PHE A 61 -5.83 -6.64 -6.99
C PHE A 61 -4.57 -7.46 -6.82
N ARG A 62 -3.45 -6.95 -7.34
CA ARG A 62 -2.13 -7.56 -7.25
C ARG A 62 -1.43 -7.08 -6.00
N LEU A 63 -0.98 -8.01 -5.15
CA LEU A 63 -0.16 -7.69 -3.97
C LEU A 63 1.30 -7.54 -4.42
N VAL A 64 1.86 -6.34 -4.30
CA VAL A 64 3.23 -6.04 -4.75
C VAL A 64 4.18 -5.72 -3.61
N GLY A 65 3.67 -5.51 -2.38
CA GLY A 65 4.49 -5.36 -1.18
C GLY A 65 3.73 -5.79 0.06
N LEU A 66 4.40 -6.47 0.99
CA LEU A 66 3.80 -6.96 2.25
C LEU A 66 4.88 -7.03 3.34
N LYS A 67 4.65 -6.41 4.49
CA LYS A 67 5.47 -6.62 5.69
C LYS A 67 4.70 -6.42 6.99
N MET A 68 5.09 -7.18 8.01
CA MET A 68 4.68 -6.94 9.39
C MET A 68 5.78 -6.16 10.12
N VAL A 69 5.41 -5.06 10.75
CA VAL A 69 6.36 -4.15 11.39
C VAL A 69 5.83 -3.68 12.75
N GLN A 70 6.75 -3.51 13.70
CA GLN A 70 6.52 -2.66 14.87
C GLN A 70 6.89 -1.23 14.44
N VAL A 71 5.88 -0.37 14.30
CA VAL A 71 6.10 0.96 13.69
C VAL A 71 6.69 1.93 14.72
N SER A 72 7.70 2.70 14.32
CA SER A 72 8.29 3.73 15.16
C SER A 72 7.42 4.99 15.21
N GLU A 73 7.57 5.78 16.27
CA GLU A 73 6.85 7.05 16.39
C GLU A 73 7.25 8.02 15.29
N GLU A 74 8.51 8.04 14.86
CA GLU A 74 9.03 8.93 13.82
C GLU A 74 8.36 8.66 12.46
N LEU A 75 8.15 7.38 12.11
CA LEU A 75 7.46 7.02 10.88
C LEU A 75 5.99 7.42 10.94
N LEU A 76 5.33 7.18 12.08
CA LEU A 76 3.93 7.58 12.27
C LEU A 76 3.76 9.10 12.27
N ASP A 77 4.74 9.83 12.78
CA ASP A 77 4.72 11.30 12.81
C ASP A 77 4.74 11.89 11.40
N GLN A 78 5.58 11.32 10.53
CA GLN A 78 5.61 11.67 9.11
C GLN A 78 4.31 11.24 8.40
N HIS A 79 3.81 10.04 8.70
CA HIS A 79 2.60 9.51 8.06
C HIS A 79 1.34 10.33 8.41
N TYR A 80 1.24 10.79 9.66
CA TYR A 80 0.09 11.55 10.16
C TYR A 80 0.38 13.05 10.32
N VAL A 81 1.31 13.60 9.55
CA VAL A 81 1.69 15.03 9.60
C VAL A 81 0.51 15.99 9.49
N SER A 82 -0.49 15.65 8.67
CA SER A 82 -1.71 16.44 8.49
C SER A 82 -2.63 16.45 9.73
N LEU A 83 -2.41 15.53 10.67
CA LEU A 83 -3.22 15.34 11.87
C LEU A 83 -2.55 15.86 13.15
N HIS A 84 -1.32 16.36 13.11
CA HIS A 84 -0.56 16.83 14.28
C HIS A 84 -1.34 17.81 15.18
N LYS A 85 -2.13 18.69 14.56
CA LYS A 85 -2.91 19.71 15.28
C LYS A 85 -4.25 19.19 15.82
N LYS A 86 -4.59 17.92 15.58
CA LYS A 86 -5.86 17.33 16.03
C LYS A 86 -5.72 16.86 17.48
N PRO A 87 -6.74 17.09 18.34
CA PRO A 87 -6.67 16.75 19.76
C PRO A 87 -6.51 15.24 20.01
N PHE A 88 -6.93 14.40 19.08
CA PHE A 88 -6.81 12.94 19.18
C PHE A 88 -5.43 12.41 18.75
N TYR A 89 -4.55 13.23 18.21
CA TYR A 89 -3.26 12.82 17.64
C TYR A 89 -2.37 12.03 18.62
N PRO A 90 -2.17 12.45 19.89
CA PRO A 90 -1.39 11.65 20.84
C PRO A 90 -1.97 10.26 21.10
N SER A 91 -3.30 10.14 21.11
CA SER A 91 -3.98 8.85 21.27
C SER A 91 -3.85 7.97 20.02
N LEU A 92 -3.81 8.58 18.83
CA LEU A 92 -3.58 7.88 17.57
C LEU A 92 -2.16 7.29 17.53
N LEU A 93 -1.14 8.05 17.90
CA LEU A 93 0.24 7.55 17.99
C LEU A 93 0.34 6.38 18.96
N ARG A 94 -0.13 6.56 20.21
CA ARG A 94 -0.12 5.49 21.22
C ARG A 94 -0.85 4.23 20.75
N TYR A 95 -1.94 4.39 20.01
CA TYR A 95 -2.66 3.25 19.45
C TYR A 95 -1.84 2.54 18.36
N MET A 96 -1.29 3.27 17.41
CA MET A 96 -0.53 2.69 16.30
C MET A 96 0.80 2.07 16.75
N THR A 97 1.40 2.53 17.85
CA THR A 97 2.59 1.92 18.46
C THR A 97 2.28 0.80 19.46
N SER A 98 1.00 0.56 19.79
CA SER A 98 0.62 -0.45 20.80
C SER A 98 0.83 -1.91 20.36
N GLY A 99 1.19 -2.16 19.11
CA GLY A 99 1.45 -3.49 18.60
C GLY A 99 1.83 -3.49 17.11
N PRO A 100 1.97 -4.69 16.52
CA PRO A 100 2.39 -4.83 15.13
C PRO A 100 1.33 -4.34 14.15
N VAL A 101 1.79 -3.81 13.03
CA VAL A 101 1.01 -3.40 11.86
C VAL A 101 1.40 -4.28 10.68
N VAL A 102 0.44 -4.65 9.84
CA VAL A 102 0.73 -5.27 8.53
C VAL A 102 0.52 -4.23 7.44
N ALA A 103 1.61 -3.74 6.87
CA ALA A 103 1.59 -2.81 5.76
C ALA A 103 1.63 -3.58 4.43
N MET A 104 0.84 -3.12 3.47
CA MET A 104 0.65 -3.75 2.16
C MET A 104 0.60 -2.69 1.07
N VAL A 105 1.12 -3.04 -0.10
CA VAL A 105 0.96 -2.26 -1.33
C VAL A 105 0.16 -3.10 -2.32
N TRP A 106 -0.98 -2.57 -2.72
CA TRP A 106 -1.88 -3.20 -3.70
C TRP A 106 -1.89 -2.41 -4.99
N GLU A 107 -1.84 -3.12 -6.11
CA GLU A 107 -1.85 -2.55 -7.45
C GLU A 107 -3.09 -3.00 -8.22
N GLY A 108 -3.65 -2.10 -9.03
CA GLY A 108 -4.75 -2.40 -9.94
C GLY A 108 -5.38 -1.16 -10.57
N HIS A 109 -6.40 -1.38 -11.41
CA HIS A 109 -7.13 -0.28 -12.03
C HIS A 109 -8.00 0.45 -10.98
N ASN A 110 -7.89 1.77 -10.91
CA ASN A 110 -8.61 2.60 -9.92
C ASN A 110 -8.45 2.08 -8.48
N VAL A 111 -7.29 1.52 -8.12
CA VAL A 111 -7.11 0.77 -6.87
C VAL A 111 -7.35 1.63 -5.64
N VAL A 112 -6.93 2.90 -5.63
CA VAL A 112 -7.13 3.81 -4.49
C VAL A 112 -8.62 3.99 -4.19
N LYS A 113 -9.40 4.39 -5.21
CA LYS A 113 -10.85 4.61 -5.07
C LYS A 113 -11.58 3.32 -4.69
N SER A 114 -11.27 2.21 -5.37
CA SER A 114 -11.90 0.92 -5.11
C SER A 114 -11.55 0.37 -3.72
N THR A 115 -10.32 0.59 -3.25
CA THR A 115 -9.87 0.25 -1.90
C THR A 115 -10.63 1.05 -0.85
N ARG A 116 -10.81 2.35 -1.04
CA ARG A 116 -11.61 3.18 -0.13
C ARG A 116 -13.05 2.70 -0.01
N MET A 117 -13.66 2.29 -1.13
CA MET A 117 -15.00 1.70 -1.14
C MET A 117 -15.04 0.36 -0.40
N LEU A 118 -14.04 -0.50 -0.59
CA LEU A 118 -13.94 -1.80 0.08
C LEU A 118 -13.71 -1.64 1.60
N VAL A 119 -12.89 -0.67 2.01
CA VAL A 119 -12.57 -0.39 3.40
C VAL A 119 -13.78 0.15 4.17
N GLY A 120 -14.57 1.02 3.56
CA GLY A 120 -15.73 1.67 4.18
C GLY A 120 -15.39 2.95 4.96
N ASP A 121 -16.42 3.59 5.51
CA ASP A 121 -16.31 4.88 6.19
C ASP A 121 -15.29 4.86 7.34
N THR A 122 -14.66 5.99 7.64
CA THR A 122 -13.70 6.11 8.75
C THR A 122 -14.35 5.83 10.10
N ASN A 123 -15.59 6.31 10.29
CA ASN A 123 -16.41 5.95 11.44
C ASN A 123 -17.11 4.62 11.15
N SER A 124 -16.69 3.57 11.83
CA SER A 124 -17.24 2.22 11.67
C SER A 124 -18.76 2.13 11.86
N ALA A 125 -19.34 3.01 12.68
CA ALA A 125 -20.79 3.06 12.89
C ALA A 125 -21.56 3.52 11.63
N GLU A 126 -20.90 4.25 10.73
CA GLU A 126 -21.45 4.72 9.45
C GLU A 126 -21.01 3.85 8.26
N ALA A 127 -20.15 2.85 8.51
CA ALA A 127 -19.64 1.99 7.46
C ALA A 127 -20.68 0.92 7.06
N MET A 128 -20.98 0.84 5.77
CA MET A 128 -21.98 -0.10 5.25
C MET A 128 -21.59 -1.57 5.48
N PRO A 129 -22.57 -2.47 5.74
CA PRO A 129 -22.33 -3.91 5.74
C PRO A 129 -21.66 -4.38 4.46
N GLY A 130 -20.74 -5.33 4.57
CA GLY A 130 -19.91 -5.83 3.47
C GLY A 130 -18.59 -5.07 3.30
N THR A 131 -18.42 -3.89 3.90
CA THR A 131 -17.12 -3.19 3.96
C THR A 131 -16.26 -3.74 5.09
N LEU A 132 -14.94 -3.61 5.01
CA LEU A 132 -14.03 -4.10 6.05
C LEU A 132 -14.34 -3.48 7.42
N ARG A 133 -14.65 -2.19 7.48
CA ARG A 133 -14.96 -1.51 8.73
C ARG A 133 -16.36 -1.83 9.23
N GLY A 134 -17.34 -1.93 8.34
CA GLY A 134 -18.72 -2.32 8.71
C GLY A 134 -18.78 -3.75 9.25
N ASP A 135 -18.02 -4.67 8.67
CA ASP A 135 -18.02 -6.08 9.08
C ASP A 135 -17.15 -6.35 10.31
N PHE A 136 -16.06 -5.59 10.48
CA PHE A 136 -15.02 -5.93 11.46
C PHE A 136 -14.75 -4.86 12.52
N SER A 137 -15.46 -3.74 12.58
CA SER A 137 -15.22 -2.73 13.62
C SER A 137 -16.50 -2.03 14.07
N ILE A 138 -16.47 -1.46 15.28
CA ILE A 138 -17.63 -0.79 15.88
C ILE A 138 -17.35 0.69 16.14
N HIS A 139 -16.13 1.02 16.57
CA HIS A 139 -15.78 2.37 17.02
C HIS A 139 -14.65 2.97 16.18
N VAL A 140 -14.73 4.26 15.86
CA VAL A 140 -13.77 4.99 15.01
C VAL A 140 -12.32 4.89 15.49
N SER A 141 -12.09 4.78 16.81
CA SER A 141 -10.73 4.66 17.38
C SER A 141 -10.10 3.26 17.21
N ARG A 142 -10.87 2.27 16.76
CA ARG A 142 -10.48 0.86 16.55
C ARG A 142 -11.11 0.33 15.27
N ASN A 143 -10.77 0.98 14.16
CA ASN A 143 -11.36 0.75 12.85
C ASN A 143 -10.51 -0.14 11.94
N VAL A 144 -9.67 -1.01 12.53
CA VAL A 144 -8.92 -2.15 11.97
C VAL A 144 -7.95 -1.93 10.80
N VAL A 145 -8.21 -0.97 9.90
CA VAL A 145 -7.49 -0.81 8.64
C VAL A 145 -7.35 0.66 8.25
N HIS A 146 -6.18 1.02 7.74
CA HIS A 146 -5.89 2.27 7.03
C HIS A 146 -5.85 2.03 5.52
N ALA A 147 -6.22 3.05 4.74
CA ALA A 147 -6.03 3.07 3.30
C ALA A 147 -5.86 4.52 2.81
N SER A 148 -4.92 4.72 1.88
CA SER A 148 -4.66 6.01 1.23
C SER A 148 -5.94 6.60 0.63
N ASP A 149 -6.10 7.92 0.71
CA ASP A 149 -7.32 8.63 0.30
C ASP A 149 -7.25 9.24 -1.11
N SER A 150 -6.05 9.47 -1.64
CA SER A 150 -5.81 9.93 -3.02
C SER A 150 -4.59 9.24 -3.64
N THR A 151 -4.42 9.35 -4.96
CA THR A 151 -3.25 8.82 -5.67
C THR A 151 -1.96 9.48 -5.20
N GLU A 152 -1.99 10.80 -4.96
CA GLU A 152 -0.85 11.57 -4.50
C GLU A 152 -0.45 11.18 -3.07
N VAL A 153 -1.44 10.94 -2.22
CA VAL A 153 -1.21 10.45 -0.85
C VAL A 153 -0.68 9.02 -0.89
N ALA A 154 -1.25 8.15 -1.73
CA ALA A 154 -0.78 6.78 -1.90
C ALA A 154 0.71 6.73 -2.29
N GLN A 155 1.16 7.54 -3.25
CA GLN A 155 2.57 7.60 -3.64
C GLN A 155 3.48 8.02 -2.48
N LYS A 156 3.09 9.06 -1.72
CA LYS A 156 3.86 9.53 -0.56
C LYS A 156 3.91 8.47 0.56
N GLU A 157 2.76 7.86 0.85
CA GLU A 157 2.64 6.81 1.86
C GLU A 157 3.44 5.58 1.49
N ILE A 158 3.35 5.07 0.25
CA ILE A 158 4.18 3.96 -0.22
C ILE A 158 5.67 4.31 -0.07
N SER A 159 6.06 5.54 -0.42
CA SER A 159 7.45 6.00 -0.29
C SER A 159 7.97 6.11 1.13
N LEU A 160 7.09 6.42 2.07
CA LEU A 160 7.42 6.47 3.48
C LEU A 160 7.54 5.06 4.08
N TRP A 161 6.70 4.12 3.62
CA TRP A 161 6.59 2.80 4.24
C TRP A 161 7.46 1.73 3.58
N PHE A 162 7.80 1.84 2.29
CA PHE A 162 8.50 0.81 1.53
C PHE A 162 9.70 1.35 0.75
N GLN A 163 10.79 0.58 0.78
CA GLN A 163 11.89 0.73 -0.16
C GLN A 163 11.52 0.10 -1.51
N CYS A 164 12.14 0.55 -2.60
CA CYS A 164 11.96 -0.03 -3.93
C CYS A 164 12.20 -1.54 -3.96
N SER A 165 13.21 -2.03 -3.24
CA SER A 165 13.55 -3.46 -3.15
C SER A 165 12.51 -4.31 -2.41
N GLU A 166 11.59 -3.68 -1.68
CA GLU A 166 10.48 -4.34 -1.01
C GLU A 166 9.22 -4.44 -1.89
N LEU A 167 9.25 -3.83 -3.09
CA LEU A 167 8.18 -3.88 -4.07
C LEU A 167 8.55 -4.84 -5.21
N ILE A 168 7.69 -5.82 -5.47
CA ILE A 168 7.94 -6.89 -6.43
C ILE A 168 6.97 -6.75 -7.60
N ASP A 169 7.51 -6.62 -8.81
CA ASP A 169 6.74 -6.73 -10.05
C ASP A 169 6.69 -8.21 -10.50
N TRP A 170 5.49 -8.72 -10.76
CA TRP A 170 5.27 -10.12 -11.13
C TRP A 170 3.97 -10.31 -11.93
N GLU A 171 3.95 -11.16 -12.94
CA GLU A 171 2.78 -11.33 -13.80
C GLU A 171 1.67 -12.16 -13.14
N CYS A 172 0.46 -11.61 -13.04
CA CYS A 172 -0.72 -12.36 -12.63
C CYS A 172 -1.24 -13.21 -13.80
N CYS A 173 -1.48 -14.51 -13.56
CA CYS A 173 -1.99 -15.42 -14.58
C CYS A 173 -3.42 -15.10 -15.05
N ASP A 174 -4.17 -14.31 -14.27
CA ASP A 174 -5.54 -13.90 -14.53
C ASP A 174 -5.67 -12.47 -15.06
N HIS A 175 -4.56 -11.74 -15.26
CA HIS A 175 -4.57 -10.36 -15.74
C HIS A 175 -5.40 -10.21 -17.03
N GLY A 176 -5.21 -11.15 -17.97
CA GLY A 176 -5.97 -11.28 -19.20
C GLY A 176 -7.49 -11.27 -18.98
N ASN A 177 -7.96 -12.02 -17.98
CA ASN A 177 -9.37 -12.21 -17.70
C ASN A 177 -10.00 -11.05 -16.90
N ILE A 178 -9.18 -10.25 -16.21
CA ILE A 178 -9.64 -9.15 -15.35
C ILE A 178 -9.73 -7.83 -16.14
N TYR A 179 -8.79 -7.58 -17.04
CA TYR A 179 -8.63 -6.26 -17.67
C TYR A 179 -8.92 -6.22 -19.17
N HIS A 180 -9.01 -7.36 -19.86
CA HIS A 180 -9.40 -7.38 -21.27
C HIS A 180 -10.93 -7.58 -21.40
N PRO A 181 -11.59 -6.82 -22.30
CA PRO A 181 -13.02 -6.94 -22.57
C PRO A 181 -13.40 -8.22 -23.32
#